data_AF-A0A838KTQ5-F1
#
_entry.id   AF-A0A838KTQ5-F1
#
_cell.length_a   1.000
_cell.length_b   1.000
_cell.length_c   1.000
_cell.angle_alpha   90.00
_cell.angle_beta   90.00
_cell.angle_gamma   90.00
#
_symmetry.space_group_name_H-M   'P 1'
#
loop_
_entity.id
_entity.type
_entity.pdbx_description
1 polymer ?
#
loop_
_entity_poly.entity_id
_entity_poly.type
_entity_poly.pdbx_seq_one_letter_code
_entity_poly.pdbx_strand_id
1 'polypeptide(L)' 'LTYSVATGAGQARNLAVVCSADVVIAVGGEYGTLSEIGLARKIGRPVVVLEGWDLGEHVTVAPSPLAAVESAFGLLGG' A
#
# COMPACT_ATOMS: atom_id res chain seq x y z
N LEU A 1 -16.73 31.28 3.27
CA LEU A 1 -16.30 30.50 2.09
C LEU A 1 -15.00 29.80 2.45
N THR A 2 -15.06 28.51 2.81
CA THR A 2 -13.84 27.75 3.13
C THR A 2 -13.53 26.88 1.93
N TYR A 3 -12.56 27.31 1.12
CA TYR A 3 -12.03 26.49 0.04
C TYR A 3 -11.01 25.53 0.64
N SER A 4 -11.30 24.24 0.61
CA SER A 4 -10.37 23.20 1.06
C SER A 4 -9.43 22.88 -0.09
N VAL A 5 -8.19 23.37 -0.03
CA VAL A 5 -7.14 22.96 -0.96
C VAL A 5 -6.63 21.59 -0.53
N ALA A 6 -6.98 20.53 -1.25
CA ALA A 6 -6.43 19.20 -1.04
C ALA A 6 -4.97 19.15 -1.52
N THR A 7 -4.04 19.67 -0.71
CA THR A 7 -2.59 19.71 -1.01
C THR A 7 -1.88 18.36 -0.91
N GLY A 8 -2.61 17.27 -0.62
CA GLY A 8 -2.01 15.96 -0.36
C GLY A 8 -1.23 15.88 0.95
N ALA A 9 -1.25 16.91 1.81
CA ALA A 9 -0.55 16.87 3.10
C ALA A 9 -1.04 15.74 4.04
N GLY A 10 -2.31 15.33 3.92
CA GLY A 10 -2.82 14.12 4.59
C GLY A 10 -2.18 12.83 4.05
N GLN A 11 -1.98 12.75 2.73
CA GLN A 11 -1.27 11.67 2.05
C GLN A 11 0.23 11.68 2.37
N ALA A 12 0.83 12.84 2.65
CA ALA A 12 2.23 12.96 3.06
C ALA A 12 2.53 12.27 4.40
N ARG A 13 1.55 12.22 5.33
CA ARG A 13 1.66 11.41 6.55
C ARG A 13 1.66 9.91 6.23
N ASN A 14 0.78 9.45 5.35
CA ASN A 14 0.73 8.05 4.91
C ASN A 14 2.02 7.69 4.16
N LEU A 15 2.58 8.61 3.37
CA LEU A 15 3.87 8.45 2.72
C LEU A 15 5.02 8.29 3.72
N ALA A 16 5.03 9.03 4.83
CA ALA A 16 6.03 8.83 5.89
C ALA A 16 5.97 7.41 6.48
N VAL A 17 4.75 6.87 6.69
CA VAL A 17 4.53 5.50 7.16
C VAL A 17 5.02 4.48 6.13
N VAL A 18 4.63 4.65 4.86
CA VAL A 18 5.07 3.78 3.75
C VAL A 18 6.59 3.83 3.56
N CYS A 19 7.22 5.00 3.72
CA CYS A 19 8.66 5.14 3.67
C CYS A 19 9.39 4.44 4.84
N SER A 20 8.76 4.38 6.02
CA SER A 20 9.32 3.70 7.19
C SER A 20 9.07 2.19 7.25
N ALA A 21 8.12 1.68 6.48
CA ALA A 21 7.74 0.26 6.52
C ALA A 21 8.62 -0.57 5.59
N ASP A 22 8.96 -1.80 5.97
CA ASP A 22 9.72 -2.74 5.11
C ASP A 22 8.84 -3.46 4.07
N VAL A 23 7.53 -3.51 4.30
CA VAL A 23 6.51 -4.05 3.41
C VAL A 23 5.18 -3.33 3.69
N VAL A 24 4.34 -3.18 2.66
CA VAL A 24 3.02 -2.54 2.78
C VAL A 24 1.92 -3.56 2.53
N ILE A 25 0.90 -3.58 3.39
CA ILE A 25 -0.36 -4.29 3.14
C ILE A 25 -1.43 -3.26 2.79
N ALA A 26 -1.86 -3.24 1.53
CA ALA A 26 -2.93 -2.39 1.04
C ALA A 26 -4.28 -3.10 1.20
N VAL A 27 -5.22 -2.47 1.91
CA VAL A 27 -6.55 -3.04 2.16
C VAL A 27 -7.61 -2.24 1.42
N GLY A 28 -8.49 -2.93 0.69
CA GLY A 28 -9.55 -2.30 -0.09
C GLY A 28 -9.14 -1.91 -1.53
N GLY A 29 -10.12 -1.43 -2.30
CA GLY A 29 -9.99 -1.21 -3.75
C GLY A 29 -10.29 0.21 -4.24
N GLU A 30 -10.30 1.23 -3.38
CA GLU A 30 -10.56 2.60 -3.82
C GLU A 30 -9.33 3.23 -4.55
N TYR A 31 -9.55 4.34 -5.24
CA TYR A 31 -8.48 5.08 -5.94
C TYR A 31 -7.40 5.63 -5.00
N GLY A 32 -7.77 5.92 -3.75
CA GLY A 32 -6.81 6.27 -2.69
C GLY A 32 -5.81 5.15 -2.46
N THR A 33 -6.30 3.92 -2.28
CA THR A 33 -5.48 2.72 -2.10
C THR A 33 -4.58 2.47 -3.31
N LEU A 34 -5.07 2.64 -4.54
CA LEU A 34 -4.25 2.50 -5.74
C LEU A 34 -3.07 3.49 -5.77
N SER A 35 -3.32 4.73 -5.34
CA SER A 35 -2.29 5.77 -5.27
C SER A 35 -1.20 5.44 -4.25
N GLU A 36 -1.58 4.89 -3.08
CA GLU A 36 -0.65 4.43 -2.05
C GLU A 36 0.17 3.20 -2.50
N ILE A 37 -0.46 2.25 -3.22
CA ILE A 37 0.23 1.11 -3.86
C ILE A 37 1.30 1.60 -4.83
N GLY A 38 0.94 2.53 -5.73
CA GLY A 38 1.88 3.09 -6.70
C GLY A 38 3.05 3.80 -6.03
N LEU A 39 2.81 4.50 -4.93
CA LEU A 39 3.83 5.20 -4.16
C LEU A 39 4.79 4.23 -3.47
N ALA A 40 4.26 3.18 -2.84
CA ALA A 40 5.06 2.11 -2.22
C ALA A 40 5.97 1.43 -3.25
N ARG A 41 5.44 1.10 -4.43
CA ARG A 41 6.24 0.52 -5.52
C ARG A 41 7.29 1.48 -6.06
N LYS A 42 6.97 2.77 -6.18
CA LYS A 42 7.93 3.80 -6.64
C LYS A 42 9.16 3.90 -5.73
N ILE A 43 9.01 3.67 -4.43
CA ILE A 43 10.13 3.67 -3.47
C ILE A 43 10.76 2.28 -3.27
N GLY A 44 10.38 1.29 -4.10
CA GLY A 44 10.94 -0.06 -4.05
C GLY A 44 10.36 -0.96 -2.97
N ARG A 45 9.22 -0.59 -2.36
CA ARG A 45 8.62 -1.38 -1.29
C ARG A 45 7.74 -2.50 -1.84
N PRO A 46 7.87 -3.74 -1.33
CA PRO A 46 6.93 -4.81 -1.65
C PRO A 46 5.53 -4.47 -1.14
N VAL A 47 4.52 -4.89 -1.90
CA VAL A 47 3.12 -4.62 -1.59
C VAL A 47 2.33 -5.91 -1.63
N VAL A 48 1.63 -6.19 -0.54
CA VAL A 48 0.60 -7.21 -0.44
C VAL A 48 -0.76 -6.52 -0.50
N VAL A 49 -1.72 -7.07 -1.23
CA VAL A 49 -3.07 -6.52 -1.37
C VAL A 49 -4.07 -7.47 -0.73
N LEU A 50 -4.93 -6.93 0.13
CA LEU A 50 -6.06 -7.62 0.73
C LEU A 50 -7.34 -6.94 0.26
N GLU A 51 -8.23 -7.69 -0.40
CA GLU A 51 -9.53 -7.19 -0.89
C GLU A 51 -9.41 -5.92 -1.77
N GLY A 52 -8.49 -5.92 -2.73
CA GLY A 52 -8.16 -4.71 -3.49
C GLY A 52 -7.71 -4.96 -4.92
N TRP A 53 -6.89 -4.04 -5.43
CA TRP A 53 -6.38 -4.05 -6.80
C TRP A 53 -5.43 -5.22 -7.07
N ASP A 54 -5.73 -6.03 -8.07
CA ASP A 54 -4.78 -6.95 -8.68
C ASP A 54 -4.01 -6.22 -9.79
N LEU A 55 -2.71 -6.03 -9.57
CA LEU A 55 -1.80 -5.36 -10.50
C LEU A 55 -0.77 -6.34 -11.08
N GLY A 56 -1.09 -7.64 -11.11
CA GLY A 56 -0.21 -8.70 -11.61
C GLY A 56 1.09 -8.78 -10.82
N GLU A 57 2.22 -8.89 -11.52
CA GLU A 57 3.56 -9.04 -10.91
C GLU A 57 4.00 -7.86 -10.01
N HIS A 58 3.25 -6.75 -10.03
CA HIS A 58 3.56 -5.60 -9.21
C HIS A 58 3.10 -5.73 -7.76
N VAL A 59 2.20 -6.68 -7.44
CA VAL A 59 1.65 -6.88 -6.10
C VAL A 59 1.47 -8.37 -5.78
N THR A 60 1.43 -8.73 -4.50
CA THR A 60 1.00 -10.06 -4.06
C THR A 60 -0.43 -9.97 -3.54
N VAL A 61 -1.38 -10.66 -4.17
CA VAL A 61 -2.78 -10.67 -3.69
C VAL A 61 -2.95 -11.75 -2.63
N ALA A 62 -3.46 -11.37 -1.46
CA ALA A 62 -3.73 -12.27 -0.35
C ALA A 62 -5.24 -12.55 -0.21
N PRO A 63 -5.66 -13.81 -0.06
CA PRO A 63 -7.07 -14.18 0.06
C PRO A 63 -7.66 -13.97 1.46
N SER A 64 -6.83 -13.64 2.45
CA SER A 64 -7.27 -13.43 3.84
C SER A 64 -6.28 -12.55 4.60
N PRO A 65 -6.71 -11.95 5.75
CA PRO A 65 -5.80 -11.19 6.60
C PRO A 65 -4.57 -12.00 7.05
N LEU A 66 -4.75 -13.29 7.38
CA LEU A 66 -3.64 -14.17 7.78
C LEU A 66 -2.65 -14.36 6.64
N ALA A 67 -3.14 -14.70 5.45
CA ALA A 67 -2.30 -14.89 4.27
C ALA A 67 -1.58 -13.59 3.87
N ALA A 68 -2.19 -12.43 4.15
CA ALA A 68 -1.57 -11.14 3.87
C ALA A 68 -0.34 -10.90 4.76
N VAL A 69 -0.46 -11.23 6.05
CA VAL A 69 0.64 -11.14 7.01
C VAL A 69 1.74 -12.16 6.68
N GLU A 70 1.38 -13.40 6.37
CA GLU A 70 2.34 -14.44 5.99
C GLU A 70 3.12 -14.05 4.72
N SER A 71 2.43 -13.54 3.71
CA SER A 71 3.05 -13.03 2.48
C SER A 71 3.97 -11.85 2.78
N ALA A 72 3.54 -10.92 3.63
CA ALA A 72 4.32 -9.75 4.01
C ALA A 72 5.64 -10.17 4.69
N PHE A 73 5.60 -11.09 5.65
CA PHE A 73 6.82 -11.63 6.28
C PHE A 73 7.68 -12.43 5.31
N GLY A 74 7.08 -13.22 4.41
CA GLY A 74 7.81 -13.95 3.38
C GLY A 74 8.61 -13.04 2.43
N LEU A 75 8.11 -11.83 2.17
CA LEU A 75 8.80 -10.81 1.36
C LEU A 75 9.95 -10.12 2.12
N LEU A 76 9.97 -10.19 3.46
CA LEU A 76 11.04 -9.63 4.31
C LEU A 76 12.16 -10.63 4.62
N GLY A 77 11.88 -11.92 4.53
CA GLY A 77 12.79 -13.00 4.93
C GLY A 77 13.80 -13.45 3.86
N GLY A 78 14.31 -12.52 3.05
CA GLY A 78 15.38 -12.76 2.07
C GLY A 78 16.76 -12.40 2.60
#